data_AF-A0A962IJV0-F1
#
_entry.id   AF-A0A962IJV0-F1
#
_cell.length_a   1.000
_cell.length_b   1.000
_cell.length_c   1.000
_cell.angle_alpha   90.00
_cell.angle_beta   90.00
_cell.angle_gamma   90.00
#
_symmetry.space_group_name_H-M   'P 1'
#
loop_
_entity.id
_entity.type
_entity.pdbx_description
1 polymer ?
#
loop_
_entity_poly.entity_id
_entity_poly.type
_entity_poly.pdbx_seq_one_letter_code
_entity_poly.pdbx_strand_id
1 'polypeptide(L)'
;MQKFITTSAAALLCGWQLAAVPGAMAQTDEALAVVIPGSGDYHREISTDSEAAQRFYDQGLRMTWSFYFPEAIASFQEAARNDPDEPMIYAGLAHAIGPNPNSRYSGLPDDPNGEGLKAITRALELIDNGNAVEQDLVRALYVLYNRDAIPDDQERDTAYLNALGALMRKYPDDPDIASMYAAAFMSMGSW
;
A
#
# COMPACT_ATOMS: atom_id res chain seq x y z
N MET A 1 1.15 80.67 -10.15
CA MET A 1 -0.13 80.01 -10.50
C MET A 1 0.18 78.70 -11.20
N GLN A 2 0.07 77.59 -10.48
CA GLN A 2 -0.33 76.26 -10.97
C GLN A 2 -0.29 75.31 -9.77
N LYS A 3 -1.48 75.03 -9.22
CA LYS A 3 -1.73 73.89 -8.33
C LYS A 3 -1.95 72.66 -9.20
N PHE A 4 -1.67 71.46 -8.69
CA PHE A 4 -2.56 70.27 -8.70
C PHE A 4 -1.73 69.02 -8.34
N ILE A 5 -1.99 68.48 -7.13
CA ILE A 5 -2.70 67.22 -6.81
C ILE A 5 -1.73 66.04 -6.69
N THR A 6 -1.41 65.73 -5.44
CA THR A 6 -0.98 64.43 -4.96
C THR A 6 -2.23 63.56 -4.75
N THR A 7 -2.32 62.45 -5.47
CA THR A 7 -3.34 61.41 -5.23
C THR A 7 -2.64 60.21 -4.60
N SER A 8 -2.81 60.02 -3.29
CA SER A 8 -2.44 58.79 -2.61
C SER A 8 -3.47 57.71 -2.92
N ALA A 9 -3.06 56.64 -3.61
CA ALA A 9 -3.86 55.44 -3.76
C ALA A 9 -3.65 54.54 -2.53
N ALA A 10 -4.69 54.40 -1.71
CA ALA A 10 -4.72 53.42 -0.63
C ALA A 10 -4.97 52.03 -1.23
N ALA A 11 -3.96 51.16 -1.20
CA ALA A 11 -4.11 49.75 -1.53
C ALA A 11 -4.78 49.04 -0.35
N LEU A 12 -6.07 48.67 -0.51
CA LEU A 12 -6.78 47.75 0.36
C LEU A 12 -6.25 46.34 0.10
N LEU A 13 -5.33 45.87 0.95
CA LEU A 13 -4.94 44.47 1.03
C LEU A 13 -6.07 43.69 1.71
N CYS A 14 -6.96 43.09 0.92
CA CYS A 14 -7.84 42.01 1.38
C CYS A 14 -6.96 40.80 1.73
N GLY A 15 -6.64 40.63 3.01
CA GLY A 15 -6.02 39.42 3.52
C GLY A 15 -7.01 38.26 3.43
N TRP A 16 -6.77 37.33 2.51
CA TRP A 16 -7.34 35.99 2.60
C TRP A 16 -6.63 35.26 3.74
N GLN A 17 -7.29 35.21 4.90
CA GLN A 17 -6.91 34.25 5.94
C GLN A 17 -7.35 32.87 5.47
N LEU A 18 -6.40 32.08 4.96
CA LEU A 18 -6.54 30.63 4.89
C LEU A 18 -6.65 30.11 6.33
N ALA A 19 -7.87 29.89 6.81
CA ALA A 19 -8.07 29.09 7.99
C ALA A 19 -7.58 27.67 7.67
N ALA A 20 -6.52 27.23 8.36
CA ALA A 20 -6.07 25.85 8.31
C ALA A 20 -7.21 24.96 8.83
N VAL A 21 -7.81 24.17 7.95
CA VAL A 21 -8.74 23.12 8.34
C VAL A 21 -7.88 22.02 9.00
N PRO A 22 -8.08 21.69 10.28
CA PRO A 22 -7.39 20.57 10.89
C PRO A 22 -7.90 19.30 10.23
N GLY A 23 -7.03 18.61 9.49
CA GLY A 23 -7.29 17.28 8.93
C GLY A 23 -7.28 16.24 10.04
N ALA A 24 -8.33 16.20 10.86
CA ALA A 24 -8.70 14.98 11.55
C ALA A 24 -9.57 14.18 10.58
N MET A 25 -9.05 13.10 10.00
CA MET A 25 -9.91 12.16 9.29
C MET A 25 -10.90 11.60 10.30
N ALA A 26 -12.16 12.02 10.19
CA ALA A 26 -13.24 11.38 10.91
C ALA A 26 -13.27 9.91 10.46
N GLN A 27 -13.00 8.99 11.38
CA GLN A 27 -13.30 7.59 11.18
C GLN A 27 -14.83 7.50 11.09
N THR A 28 -15.35 7.41 9.88
CA THR A 28 -16.77 7.15 9.65
C THR A 28 -17.04 5.67 9.89
N ASP A 29 -18.22 5.33 10.39
CA ASP A 29 -18.70 3.94 10.46
C ASP A 29 -19.05 3.36 9.09
N GLU A 30 -18.91 4.16 8.03
CA GLU A 30 -19.15 3.72 6.66
C GLU A 30 -18.02 2.81 6.19
N ALA A 31 -18.40 1.70 5.55
CA ALA A 31 -17.46 0.75 4.98
C ALA A 31 -16.59 1.44 3.92
N LEU A 32 -15.31 1.10 3.90
CA LEU A 32 -14.34 1.67 2.95
C LEU A 32 -14.40 0.97 1.58
N ALA A 33 -14.95 -0.25 1.53
CA ALA A 33 -15.20 -0.99 0.31
C ALA A 33 -16.53 -1.74 0.39
N VAL A 34 -17.12 -2.00 -0.78
CA VAL A 34 -18.25 -2.92 -0.93
C VAL A 34 -17.78 -4.21 -1.58
N VAL A 35 -18.45 -5.32 -1.27
CA VAL A 35 -18.23 -6.57 -1.99
C VAL A 35 -18.74 -6.40 -3.41
N ILE A 36 -17.89 -6.67 -4.40
CA ILE A 36 -18.24 -6.57 -5.82
C ILE A 36 -18.62 -7.96 -6.33
N PRO A 37 -19.90 -8.24 -6.63
CA PRO A 37 -20.30 -9.54 -7.19
C PRO A 37 -19.64 -9.78 -8.55
N GLY A 38 -19.22 -11.02 -8.81
CA GLY A 38 -18.62 -11.39 -10.10
C GLY A 38 -17.16 -10.95 -10.30
N SER A 39 -16.49 -10.45 -9.26
CA SER A 39 -15.07 -10.07 -9.29
C SER A 39 -14.09 -11.27 -9.23
N GLY A 40 -14.58 -12.50 -9.46
CA GLY A 40 -13.80 -13.74 -9.37
C GLY A 40 -13.99 -14.51 -8.06
N ASP A 41 -13.32 -15.64 -7.93
CA ASP A 41 -13.41 -16.60 -6.82
C ASP A 41 -12.04 -17.06 -6.29
N TYR A 42 -10.95 -16.44 -6.76
CA TYR A 42 -9.62 -16.68 -6.22
C TYR A 42 -9.59 -16.37 -4.71
N HIS A 43 -9.05 -17.32 -3.96
CA HIS A 43 -9.04 -17.32 -2.50
C HIS A 43 -7.66 -17.70 -2.00
N ARG A 44 -7.15 -16.92 -1.04
CA ARG A 44 -5.98 -17.28 -0.24
C ARG A 44 -6.40 -17.21 1.22
N GLU A 45 -6.52 -18.38 1.84
CA GLU A 45 -6.76 -18.48 3.28
C GLU A 45 -5.65 -17.74 4.04
N ILE A 46 -6.06 -16.86 4.95
CA ILE A 46 -5.17 -16.24 5.94
C ILE A 46 -5.60 -16.65 7.36
N SER A 47 -4.77 -16.39 8.36
CA SER A 47 -5.02 -16.76 9.76
C SER A 47 -6.16 -16.02 10.48
N THR A 48 -7.04 -15.32 9.76
CA THR A 48 -8.21 -14.65 10.31
C THR A 48 -9.36 -15.61 10.61
N ASP A 49 -10.04 -15.42 11.74
CA ASP A 49 -11.33 -16.07 12.03
C ASP A 49 -12.53 -15.25 11.51
N SER A 50 -12.29 -14.07 10.93
CA SER A 50 -13.33 -13.16 10.46
C SER A 50 -13.68 -13.42 9.00
N GLU A 51 -14.85 -14.03 8.76
CA GLU A 51 -15.37 -14.26 7.40
C GLU A 51 -15.45 -12.96 6.57
N ALA A 52 -15.73 -11.83 7.24
CA ALA A 52 -15.75 -10.53 6.59
C ALA A 52 -14.34 -10.07 6.18
N ALA A 53 -13.35 -10.22 7.06
CA ALA A 53 -11.97 -9.87 6.76
C ALA A 53 -11.42 -10.74 5.61
N GLN A 54 -11.61 -12.06 5.67
CA GLN A 54 -11.19 -12.99 4.60
C GLN A 54 -11.79 -12.59 3.25
N ARG A 55 -13.09 -12.30 3.20
CA ARG A 55 -13.78 -11.91 1.96
C ARG A 55 -13.21 -10.63 1.34
N PHE A 56 -12.90 -9.63 2.17
CA PHE A 56 -12.31 -8.38 1.69
C PHE A 56 -10.82 -8.53 1.35
N TYR A 57 -10.09 -9.38 2.06
CA TYR A 57 -8.71 -9.74 1.72
C TYR A 57 -8.65 -10.41 0.35
N ASP A 58 -9.50 -11.40 0.09
CA ASP A 58 -9.57 -12.08 -1.22
C ASP A 58 -9.95 -11.12 -2.34
N GLN A 59 -10.87 -10.16 -2.08
CA GLN A 59 -11.20 -9.11 -3.05
C GLN A 59 -10.00 -8.21 -3.34
N GLY A 60 -9.30 -7.76 -2.29
CA GLY A 60 -8.08 -6.96 -2.42
C GLY A 60 -7.02 -7.69 -3.23
N LEU A 61 -6.81 -8.97 -2.96
CA LEU A 61 -5.83 -9.81 -3.65
C LEU A 61 -6.13 -9.94 -5.15
N ARG A 62 -7.39 -10.24 -5.51
CA ARG A 62 -7.84 -10.31 -6.90
C ARG A 62 -7.63 -8.99 -7.65
N MET A 63 -7.90 -7.87 -6.99
CA MET A 63 -7.71 -6.54 -7.57
C MET A 63 -6.23 -6.19 -7.72
N THR A 64 -5.37 -6.55 -6.76
CA THR A 64 -3.92 -6.41 -6.86
C THR A 64 -3.38 -7.20 -8.06
N TRP A 65 -3.77 -8.47 -8.22
CA TRP A 65 -3.37 -9.31 -9.35
C TRP A 65 -3.91 -8.83 -10.70
N SER A 66 -4.97 -8.04 -10.69
CA SER A 66 -5.53 -7.39 -11.87
C SER A 66 -5.03 -5.95 -12.08
N PHE A 67 -4.06 -5.48 -11.28
CA PHE A 67 -3.52 -4.12 -11.32
C PHE A 67 -4.56 -3.00 -11.07
N TYR A 68 -5.60 -3.29 -10.28
CA TYR A 68 -6.65 -2.35 -9.90
C TYR A 68 -6.47 -1.86 -8.45
N PHE A 69 -5.40 -1.08 -8.24
CA PHE A 69 -4.86 -0.77 -6.92
C PHE A 69 -5.76 0.06 -5.99
N PRO A 70 -6.49 1.11 -6.42
CA PRO A 70 -7.29 1.91 -5.49
C PRO A 70 -8.36 1.07 -4.76
N GLU A 71 -9.05 0.20 -5.48
CA GLU A 71 -10.05 -0.70 -4.92
C GLU A 71 -9.42 -1.87 -4.16
N ALA A 72 -8.22 -2.31 -4.55
CA ALA A 72 -7.45 -3.26 -3.75
C ALA A 72 -7.12 -2.69 -2.37
N ILE A 73 -6.59 -1.46 -2.33
CA ILE A 73 -6.27 -0.72 -1.11
C ILE A 73 -7.52 -0.54 -0.24
N ALA A 74 -8.63 -0.08 -0.81
CA ALA A 74 -9.89 0.07 -0.09
C ALA A 74 -10.39 -1.26 0.50
N SER A 75 -10.24 -2.36 -0.25
CA SER A 75 -10.63 -3.70 0.20
C SER A 75 -9.75 -4.17 1.36
N PHE A 76 -8.43 -4.01 1.31
CA PHE A 76 -7.56 -4.35 2.44
C PHE A 76 -7.82 -3.46 3.67
N GLN A 77 -8.11 -2.18 3.47
CA GLN A 77 -8.49 -1.29 4.59
C GLN A 77 -9.80 -1.74 5.24
N GLU A 78 -10.78 -2.18 4.46
CA GLU A 78 -12.01 -2.74 5.00
C GLU A 78 -11.77 -4.11 5.67
N ALA A 79 -10.90 -4.95 5.12
CA ALA A 79 -10.48 -6.18 5.79
C ALA A 79 -9.88 -5.87 7.17
N ALA A 80 -9.01 -4.86 7.27
CA ALA A 80 -8.38 -4.45 8.53
C ALA A 80 -9.37 -3.87 9.55
N ARG A 81 -10.50 -3.31 9.10
CA ARG A 81 -11.60 -2.91 10.00
C ARG A 81 -12.31 -4.11 10.61
N ASN A 82 -12.32 -5.24 9.91
CA ASN A 82 -13.00 -6.47 10.33
C ASN A 82 -12.06 -7.45 11.07
N ASP A 83 -10.75 -7.31 10.90
CA ASP A 83 -9.71 -7.97 11.70
C ASP A 83 -8.43 -7.09 11.74
N PRO A 84 -8.25 -6.26 12.78
CA PRO A 84 -7.13 -5.32 12.88
C PRO A 84 -5.82 -5.96 13.39
N ASP A 85 -5.84 -7.24 13.75
CA ASP A 85 -4.70 -7.96 14.31
C ASP A 85 -4.13 -9.02 13.36
N GLU A 86 -4.73 -9.22 12.18
CA GLU A 86 -4.24 -10.14 11.14
C GLU A 86 -3.13 -9.50 10.28
N PRO A 87 -1.87 -10.00 10.34
CA PRO A 87 -0.72 -9.40 9.66
C PRO A 87 -0.82 -9.41 8.13
N MET A 88 -1.43 -10.45 7.53
CA MET A 88 -1.48 -10.55 6.07
C MET A 88 -2.31 -9.46 5.41
N ILE A 89 -3.33 -8.95 6.08
CA ILE A 89 -4.13 -7.84 5.57
C ILE A 89 -3.25 -6.60 5.34
N TYR A 90 -2.39 -6.30 6.30
CA TYR A 90 -1.46 -5.18 6.21
C TYR A 90 -0.32 -5.44 5.21
N ALA A 91 0.12 -6.69 5.07
CA ALA A 91 1.07 -7.08 4.02
C ALA A 91 0.45 -6.91 2.61
N GLY A 92 -0.80 -7.33 2.41
CA GLY A 92 -1.55 -7.13 1.16
C GLY A 92 -1.75 -5.64 0.86
N LEU A 93 -2.12 -4.85 1.88
CA LEU A 93 -2.23 -3.40 1.77
C LEU A 93 -0.89 -2.77 1.36
N ALA A 94 0.20 -3.13 2.01
CA ALA A 94 1.53 -2.66 1.64
C ALA A 94 1.84 -3.03 0.19
N HIS A 95 1.65 -4.28 -0.21
CA HIS A 95 1.93 -4.73 -1.58
C HIS A 95 1.13 -3.95 -2.64
N ALA A 96 -0.15 -3.65 -2.36
CA ALA A 96 -0.99 -2.85 -3.26
C ALA A 96 -0.59 -1.36 -3.32
N ILE A 97 -0.06 -0.81 -2.23
CA ILE A 97 0.49 0.56 -2.18
C ILE A 97 1.87 0.62 -2.86
N GLY A 98 2.70 -0.40 -2.62
CA GLY A 98 4.10 -0.47 -2.98
C GLY A 98 4.37 -0.60 -4.46
N PRO A 99 5.64 -0.45 -4.87
CA PRO A 99 5.98 -0.23 -6.26
C PRO A 99 5.41 -1.32 -7.13
N ASN A 100 4.50 -0.91 -8.00
CA ASN A 100 4.03 -1.78 -9.06
C ASN A 100 4.83 -1.49 -10.33
N PRO A 101 4.91 -2.49 -11.22
CA PRO A 101 5.56 -2.35 -12.51
C PRO A 101 5.19 -1.02 -13.23
N ASN A 102 3.90 -0.70 -13.35
CA ASN A 102 3.45 0.44 -14.16
C ASN A 102 3.82 1.80 -13.56
N SER A 103 3.83 1.94 -12.22
CA SER A 103 4.23 3.18 -11.56
C SER A 103 5.71 3.46 -11.77
N ARG A 104 6.56 2.44 -11.68
CA ARG A 104 8.00 2.55 -11.91
C ARG A 104 8.33 2.84 -13.37
N TYR A 105 7.66 2.18 -14.31
CA TYR A 105 7.78 2.52 -15.74
C TYR A 105 7.46 4.00 -16.01
N SER A 106 6.49 4.55 -15.27
CA SER A 106 6.08 5.96 -15.38
C SER A 106 6.96 6.93 -14.58
N GLY A 107 8.01 6.45 -13.90
CA GLY A 107 8.90 7.27 -13.07
C GLY A 107 8.23 7.87 -11.83
N LEU A 108 7.13 7.26 -11.35
CA LEU A 108 6.45 7.68 -10.13
C LEU A 108 7.19 7.14 -8.90
N PRO A 109 7.18 7.89 -7.78
CA PRO A 109 7.76 7.41 -6.53
C PRO A 109 7.03 6.15 -6.02
N ASP A 110 7.81 5.20 -5.48
CA ASP A 110 7.33 3.91 -4.98
C ASP A 110 6.33 4.00 -3.80
N ASP A 111 6.51 5.00 -2.93
CA ASP A 111 5.65 5.23 -1.77
C ASP A 111 5.71 6.73 -1.37
N PRO A 112 5.03 7.62 -2.10
CA PRO A 112 5.17 9.07 -1.93
C PRO A 112 4.75 9.57 -0.55
N ASN A 113 3.86 8.84 0.13
CA ASN A 113 3.28 9.24 1.41
C ASN A 113 3.73 8.36 2.59
N GLY A 114 4.54 7.32 2.36
CA GLY A 114 5.02 6.40 3.40
C GLY A 114 3.94 5.44 3.93
N GLU A 115 2.80 5.32 3.24
CA GLU A 115 1.68 4.48 3.72
C GLU A 115 1.97 2.99 3.51
N GLY A 116 2.78 2.63 2.50
CA GLY A 116 3.23 1.26 2.29
C GLY A 116 4.17 0.80 3.39
N LEU A 117 5.16 1.64 3.74
CA LEU A 117 6.07 1.38 4.86
C LEU A 117 5.30 1.23 6.18
N LYS A 118 4.34 2.13 6.43
CA LYS A 118 3.47 2.08 7.61
C LYS A 118 2.68 0.78 7.69
N ALA A 119 2.08 0.35 6.58
CA ALA A 119 1.32 -0.91 6.52
C ALA A 119 2.22 -2.13 6.78
N ILE A 120 3.36 -2.27 6.11
CA ILE A 120 4.23 -3.44 6.33
C ILE A 120 4.88 -3.45 7.72
N THR A 121 5.11 -2.28 8.32
CA THR A 121 5.57 -2.18 9.71
C THR A 121 4.50 -2.69 10.67
N ARG A 122 3.23 -2.32 10.46
CA ARG A 122 2.11 -2.87 11.23
C ARG A 122 1.99 -4.40 11.07
N ALA A 123 2.20 -4.92 9.86
CA ALA A 123 2.23 -6.37 9.62
C ALA A 123 3.33 -7.06 10.44
N LEU A 124 4.52 -6.45 10.55
CA LEU A 124 5.62 -6.98 11.37
C LEU A 124 5.32 -6.96 12.87
N GLU A 125 4.64 -5.93 13.37
CA GLU A 125 4.22 -5.86 14.78
C GLU A 125 3.25 -7.00 15.14
N LEU A 126 2.44 -7.43 14.17
CA LEU A 126 1.42 -8.47 14.31
C LEU A 126 1.89 -9.85 13.84
N ILE A 127 3.15 -9.99 13.45
CA ILE A 127 3.65 -11.16 12.72
C ILE A 127 3.38 -12.48 13.45
N ASP A 128 3.39 -12.48 14.78
CA ASP A 128 3.18 -13.69 15.59
C ASP A 128 1.74 -14.22 15.56
N ASN A 129 0.78 -13.43 15.04
CA ASN A 129 -0.59 -13.87 14.81
C ASN A 129 -0.73 -14.70 13.52
N GLY A 130 0.23 -14.56 12.60
CA GLY A 130 0.22 -15.29 11.33
C GLY A 130 0.90 -16.66 11.41
N ASN A 131 0.50 -17.55 10.51
CA ASN A 131 1.14 -18.85 10.32
C ASN A 131 2.51 -18.73 9.62
N ALA A 132 3.23 -19.86 9.50
CA ALA A 132 4.61 -19.85 9.00
C ALA A 132 4.81 -19.21 7.61
N VAL A 133 3.89 -19.42 6.65
CA VAL A 133 4.04 -18.85 5.30
C VAL A 133 3.75 -17.35 5.30
N GLU A 134 2.80 -16.92 6.12
CA GLU A 134 2.45 -15.50 6.29
C GLU A 134 3.59 -14.72 6.92
N GLN A 135 4.18 -15.25 7.98
CA GLN A 135 5.35 -14.64 8.62
C GLN A 135 6.52 -14.48 7.63
N ASP A 136 6.73 -15.48 6.78
CA ASP A 136 7.78 -15.45 5.77
C ASP A 136 7.50 -14.39 4.69
N LEU A 137 6.25 -14.31 4.22
CA LEU A 137 5.80 -13.30 3.24
C LEU A 137 5.94 -11.88 3.79
N VAL A 138 5.50 -11.63 5.03
CA VAL A 138 5.64 -10.34 5.72
C VAL A 138 7.11 -9.93 5.79
N ARG A 139 7.99 -10.84 6.23
CA ARG A 139 9.45 -10.55 6.31
C ARG A 139 10.05 -10.28 4.95
N ALA A 140 9.69 -11.05 3.92
CA ALA A 140 10.18 -10.84 2.56
C ALA A 140 9.74 -9.47 2.03
N LEU A 141 8.45 -9.15 2.13
CA LEU A 141 7.90 -7.88 1.65
C LEU A 141 8.49 -6.66 2.40
N TYR A 142 8.78 -6.78 3.69
CA TYR A 142 9.42 -5.70 4.44
C TYR A 142 10.78 -5.27 3.86
N VAL A 143 11.54 -6.19 3.26
CA VAL A 143 12.83 -5.87 2.62
C VAL A 143 12.68 -4.75 1.61
N LEU A 144 11.59 -4.74 0.83
CA LEU A 144 11.29 -3.72 -0.18
C LEU A 144 11.19 -2.30 0.41
N TYR A 145 10.84 -2.19 1.69
CA TYR A 145 10.62 -0.92 2.39
C TYR A 145 11.76 -0.54 3.35
N ASN A 146 12.68 -1.45 3.65
CA ASN A 146 13.73 -1.25 4.65
C ASN A 146 14.90 -0.40 4.14
N ARG A 147 14.62 0.88 3.87
CA ARG A 147 15.60 1.88 3.39
C ARG A 147 16.70 2.18 4.41
N ASP A 148 16.40 2.05 5.70
CA ASP A 148 17.39 2.28 6.77
C ASP A 148 18.49 1.22 6.74
N ALA A 149 18.14 -0.04 6.46
CA ALA A 149 19.11 -1.12 6.31
C ALA A 149 19.74 -1.18 4.92
N ILE A 150 18.97 -0.91 3.85
CA ILE A 150 19.42 -0.96 2.45
C ILE A 150 19.02 0.34 1.73
N PRO A 151 19.86 1.39 1.81
CA PRO A 151 19.53 2.72 1.26
C PRO A 151 19.47 2.77 -0.26
N ASP A 152 20.25 1.94 -0.95
CA ASP A 152 20.24 1.87 -2.41
C ASP A 152 19.01 1.10 -2.92
N ASP A 153 18.28 1.70 -3.87
CA ASP A 153 17.03 1.13 -4.37
C ASP A 153 17.25 -0.16 -5.15
N GLN A 154 18.31 -0.23 -5.96
CA GLN A 154 18.60 -1.41 -6.78
C GLN A 154 19.09 -2.59 -5.93
N GLU A 155 19.91 -2.33 -4.93
CA GLU A 155 20.32 -3.34 -3.95
C GLU A 155 19.11 -3.87 -3.16
N ARG A 156 18.20 -2.99 -2.74
CA ARG A 156 17.00 -3.36 -1.99
C ARG A 156 16.02 -4.18 -2.83
N ASP A 157 15.81 -3.80 -4.08
CA ASP A 157 14.99 -4.57 -5.02
C ASP A 157 15.59 -5.96 -5.27
N THR A 158 16.91 -6.03 -5.45
CA THR A 158 17.63 -7.30 -5.61
C THR A 158 17.50 -8.18 -4.36
N ALA A 159 17.61 -7.59 -3.17
CA ALA A 159 17.43 -8.28 -1.90
C ALA A 159 16.00 -8.82 -1.74
N TYR A 160 14.99 -8.03 -2.11
CA TYR A 160 13.59 -8.46 -2.11
C TYR A 160 13.34 -9.60 -3.11
N LEU A 161 13.85 -9.49 -4.34
CA LEU A 161 13.76 -10.57 -5.33
C LEU A 161 14.40 -11.86 -4.80
N ASN A 162 15.59 -11.76 -4.19
CA ASN A 162 16.27 -12.91 -3.61
C ASN A 162 15.49 -13.54 -2.45
N ALA A 163 14.86 -12.73 -1.60
CA ALA A 163 13.99 -13.21 -0.52
C ALA A 163 12.81 -14.00 -1.08
N LEU A 164 12.09 -13.45 -2.07
CA LEU A 164 11.00 -14.16 -2.76
C LEU A 164 11.49 -15.41 -3.48
N GLY A 165 12.68 -15.38 -4.09
CA GLY A 165 13.29 -16.54 -4.72
C GLY A 165 13.63 -17.66 -3.71
N ALA A 166 13.97 -17.31 -2.47
CA ALA A 166 14.12 -18.28 -1.39
C ALA A 166 12.77 -18.87 -0.96
N LEU A 167 11.71 -18.04 -0.89
CA LEU A 167 10.36 -18.51 -0.60
C LEU A 167 9.82 -19.42 -1.70
N MET A 168 10.06 -19.12 -2.98
CA MET A 168 9.73 -20.00 -4.11
C MET A 168 10.34 -21.40 -3.97
N ARG A 169 11.54 -21.52 -3.39
CA ARG A 169 12.16 -22.83 -3.12
C ARG A 169 11.56 -23.52 -1.90
N LYS A 170 11.11 -22.75 -0.90
CA LYS A 170 10.53 -23.26 0.34
C LYS A 170 9.06 -23.69 0.16
N TYR A 171 8.32 -22.95 -0.67
CA TYR A 171 6.90 -23.10 -0.96
C TYR A 171 6.68 -23.17 -2.48
N PRO A 172 7.14 -24.25 -3.15
CA PRO A 172 7.15 -24.33 -4.62
C PRO A 172 5.78 -24.33 -5.28
N ASP A 173 4.73 -24.65 -4.51
CA ASP A 173 3.35 -24.76 -4.99
C ASP A 173 2.49 -23.54 -4.59
N ASP A 174 3.06 -22.49 -4.00
CA ASP A 174 2.34 -21.27 -3.63
C ASP A 174 2.30 -20.28 -4.82
N PRO A 175 1.13 -20.07 -5.46
CA PRO A 175 1.02 -19.23 -6.63
C PRO A 175 1.16 -17.73 -6.34
N ASP A 176 0.85 -17.26 -5.13
CA ASP A 176 1.01 -15.86 -4.78
C ASP A 176 2.49 -15.52 -4.60
N ILE A 177 3.28 -16.41 -3.99
CA ILE A 177 4.74 -16.25 -3.90
C ILE A 177 5.36 -16.18 -5.30
N ALA A 178 4.91 -17.02 -6.24
CA ALA A 178 5.35 -16.99 -7.63
C ALA A 178 4.97 -15.68 -8.33
N SER A 179 3.74 -15.21 -8.10
CA SER A 179 3.23 -13.96 -8.67
C SER A 179 4.01 -12.75 -8.16
N MET A 180 4.28 -12.70 -6.85
CA MET A 180 5.11 -11.65 -6.24
C MET A 180 6.54 -11.68 -6.78
N TYR A 181 7.15 -12.86 -6.97
CA TYR A 181 8.48 -12.98 -7.55
C TYR A 181 8.52 -12.45 -8.99
N ALA A 182 7.53 -12.80 -9.81
CA ALA A 182 7.42 -12.31 -11.17
C ALA A 182 7.23 -10.78 -11.20
N ALA A 183 6.35 -10.24 -10.37
CA ALA A 183 6.13 -8.80 -10.25
C ALA A 183 7.39 -8.05 -9.79
N ALA A 184 8.12 -8.58 -8.80
CA ALA A 184 9.38 -8.01 -8.34
C ALA A 184 10.44 -8.00 -9.44
N PHE A 185 10.54 -9.08 -10.23
CA PHE A 185 11.44 -9.14 -11.36
C PHE A 185 11.08 -8.11 -12.44
N MET A 186 9.79 -7.98 -12.76
CA MET A 186 9.30 -6.97 -13.69
C MET A 186 9.70 -5.58 -13.20
N SER A 187 9.36 -5.20 -11.97
CA SER A 187 9.62 -3.88 -11.38
C SER A 187 11.08 -3.39 -11.39
N MET A 188 12.06 -4.25 -11.70
CA MET A 188 13.48 -3.89 -11.84
C MET A 188 13.93 -3.61 -13.28
N GLY A 189 13.12 -3.95 -14.28
CA GLY A 189 13.40 -3.74 -15.70
C GLY A 189 12.41 -2.77 -16.36
N SER A 190 12.78 -2.20 -17.50
CA SER A 190 11.83 -1.54 -18.39
C SER A 190 11.18 -2.57 -19.32
N TRP A 191 9.87 -2.43 -19.57
CA TRP A 191 9.14 -3.15 -20.63
C TRP A 191 8.32 -2.19 -21.49
#